data_AF-A0A2U3H6B5-F1
#
_entry.id   AF-A0A2U3H6B5-F1
#
_cell.length_a   1.000
_cell.length_b   1.000
_cell.length_c   1.000
_cell.angle_alpha   90.00
_cell.angle_beta   90.00
_cell.angle_gamma   90.00
#
_symmetry.space_group_name_H-M   'P 1'
#
loop_
_entity.id
_entity.type
_entity.pdbx_description
1 polymer ?
#
loop_
_entity_poly.entity_id
_entity_poly.type
_entity_poly.pdbx_seq_one_letter_code
_entity_poly.pdbx_strand_id
1 'polypeptide(L)'
;MTTPVCTSASNAAAPAAQTLPYPSFSSYMRARQPVLLRTARSLTGNPSDAEDLLQTALAKTYVAWERIEDHRALDGYVRRALLNTRTSQWRKRKVDEFACDELPEPDPVPGGDDPAERQALRDAMWRAIMRLPARQRAMVVLRYYEDLSEVQTAEVLGVSVGTVKSAVSRALGKLRDDPELGFVRS
;
A
#
# COMPACT_ATOMS: atom_id res chain seq x y z
N MET A 1 39.31 -2.16 64.25
CA MET A 1 39.66 -2.43 62.85
C MET A 1 38.35 -2.51 62.08
N THR A 2 38.13 -1.51 61.22
CA THR A 2 36.91 -1.29 60.44
C THR A 2 37.16 -1.82 59.04
N THR A 3 36.26 -2.64 58.51
CA THR A 3 35.81 -2.57 57.10
C THR A 3 34.45 -3.26 56.95
N PRO A 4 33.53 -2.67 56.17
CA PRO A 4 32.26 -3.25 55.78
C PRO A 4 32.38 -3.98 54.44
N VAL A 5 31.48 -4.92 54.16
CA VAL A 5 31.23 -5.40 52.79
C VAL A 5 29.79 -5.05 52.42
N CYS A 6 29.69 -4.11 51.48
CA CYS A 6 28.49 -3.84 50.69
C CYS A 6 28.23 -4.96 49.67
N THR A 7 27.03 -4.89 49.06
CA THR A 7 26.69 -5.39 47.70
C THR A 7 25.98 -6.75 47.73
N SER A 8 24.74 -6.89 47.25
CA SER A 8 24.22 -6.38 45.99
C SER A 8 22.72 -6.08 46.03
N ALA A 9 22.39 -5.02 45.29
CA ALA A 9 21.06 -4.62 44.91
C ALA A 9 20.50 -5.55 43.81
N SER A 10 19.20 -5.83 43.96
CA SER A 10 18.17 -5.70 42.92
C SER A 10 18.55 -6.01 41.47
N ASN A 11 18.24 -7.22 41.01
CA ASN A 11 18.07 -7.51 39.60
C ASN A 11 16.67 -7.06 39.16
N ALA A 12 16.52 -5.76 38.85
CA ALA A 12 15.36 -5.27 38.11
C ALA A 12 15.57 -5.63 36.64
N ALA A 13 14.85 -6.65 36.19
CA ALA A 13 14.79 -7.04 34.79
C ALA A 13 14.42 -5.83 33.92
N ALA A 14 15.36 -5.41 33.07
CA ALA A 14 15.11 -4.42 32.04
C ALA A 14 13.92 -4.88 31.16
N PRO A 15 12.98 -3.99 30.81
CA PRO A 15 11.92 -4.35 29.89
C PRO A 15 12.56 -4.69 28.53
N ALA A 16 12.15 -5.81 27.94
CA ALA A 16 12.58 -6.25 26.63
C ALA A 16 12.54 -5.08 25.64
N ALA A 17 13.70 -4.70 25.11
CA ALA A 17 13.84 -3.64 24.13
C ALA A 17 12.90 -3.94 22.96
N GLN A 18 11.81 -3.18 22.85
CA GLN A 18 10.86 -3.32 21.75
C GLN A 18 11.62 -2.99 20.46
N THR A 19 11.95 -4.01 19.67
CA THR A 19 12.59 -3.82 18.38
C THR A 19 11.61 -3.07 17.48
N LEU A 20 11.88 -1.80 17.22
CA LEU A 20 11.12 -1.03 16.24
C LEU A 20 11.23 -1.76 14.89
N PRO A 21 10.13 -2.03 14.18
CA PRO A 21 10.16 -2.77 12.91
C PRO A 21 11.06 -2.12 11.86
N TYR A 22 11.25 -0.81 11.97
CA TYR A 22 12.05 0.01 11.06
C TYR A 22 12.94 0.98 11.88
N PRO A 23 14.25 0.74 12.02
CA PRO A 23 15.14 1.60 12.79
C PRO A 23 15.42 2.96 12.13
N SER A 24 15.07 3.13 10.84
CA SER A 24 15.23 4.40 10.11
C SER A 24 14.26 4.52 8.93
N PHE A 25 14.04 5.74 8.46
CA PHE A 25 13.23 5.98 7.26
C PHE A 25 13.75 5.22 6.05
N SER A 26 15.08 5.20 5.84
CA SER A 26 15.71 4.48 4.74
C SER A 26 15.45 2.96 4.80
N SER A 27 15.41 2.37 6.00
CA SER A 27 15.08 0.96 6.19
C SER A 27 13.61 0.66 5.86
N TYR A 28 12.69 1.54 6.27
CA TYR A 28 11.27 1.46 5.93
C TYR A 28 11.05 1.59 4.43
N MET A 29 11.63 2.62 3.82
CA MET A 29 11.50 2.90 2.39
C MET A 29 11.97 1.70 1.56
N ARG A 30 13.15 1.15 1.84
CA ARG A 30 13.68 -0.03 1.13
C ARG A 30 12.75 -1.23 1.23
N ALA A 31 12.14 -1.45 2.39
CA ALA A 31 11.23 -2.57 2.61
C ALA A 31 9.85 -2.40 1.94
N ARG A 32 9.31 -1.16 1.90
CA ARG A 32 7.91 -0.91 1.51
C ARG A 32 7.74 -0.31 0.13
N GLN A 33 8.77 0.31 -0.44
CA GLN A 33 8.73 0.96 -1.76
C GLN A 33 8.14 0.08 -2.87
N PRO A 34 8.49 -1.23 -3.01
CA PRO A 34 7.91 -2.05 -4.07
C PRO A 34 6.38 -2.22 -3.96
N VAL A 35 5.87 -2.37 -2.73
CA VAL A 35 4.42 -2.51 -2.48
C VAL A 35 3.71 -1.18 -2.72
N LEU A 36 4.27 -0.08 -2.20
CA LEU A 36 3.69 1.25 -2.36
C LEU A 36 3.68 1.71 -3.82
N LEU A 37 4.71 1.37 -4.59
CA LEU A 37 4.77 1.67 -6.03
C LEU A 37 3.73 0.88 -6.82
N ARG A 38 3.50 -0.39 -6.46
CA ARG A 38 2.40 -1.18 -7.04
C ARG A 38 1.05 -0.51 -6.75
N THR A 39 0.78 -0.13 -5.50
CA THR A 39 -0.43 0.62 -5.16
C THR A 39 -0.55 1.88 -5.99
N ALA A 40 0.50 2.71 -6.06
CA ALA A 40 0.49 3.95 -6.84
C ALA A 40 0.15 3.70 -8.32
N ARG A 41 0.78 2.70 -8.96
CA ARG A 41 0.52 2.32 -10.37
C ARG A 41 -0.92 1.89 -10.61
N SER A 42 -1.57 1.27 -9.63
CA SER A 42 -2.98 0.89 -9.76
C SER A 42 -3.94 2.08 -9.75
N LEU A 43 -3.51 3.20 -9.15
CA LEU A 43 -4.30 4.41 -8.94
C LEU A 43 -4.06 5.47 -10.02
N THR A 44 -3.02 5.36 -10.83
CA THR A 44 -2.60 6.34 -11.83
C THR A 44 -2.72 5.83 -13.27
N GLY A 45 -2.69 6.78 -14.22
CA GLY A 45 -2.84 6.59 -15.66
C GLY A 45 -1.55 6.19 -16.39
N ASN A 46 -0.40 6.52 -15.82
CA ASN A 46 0.91 6.24 -16.40
C ASN A 46 1.95 5.95 -15.29
N PRO A 47 3.09 5.35 -15.63
CA PRO A 47 4.14 5.01 -14.67
C PRO A 47 4.77 6.23 -13.98
N SER A 48 4.98 7.33 -14.69
CA SER A 48 5.60 8.55 -14.14
C SER A 48 4.73 9.20 -13.05
N ASP A 49 3.42 9.31 -13.29
CA ASP A 49 2.44 9.79 -12.30
C ASP A 49 2.45 8.89 -11.05
N ALA A 50 2.69 7.58 -11.20
CA ALA A 50 2.77 6.66 -10.08
C ALA A 50 4.02 6.92 -9.22
N GLU A 51 5.16 7.12 -9.87
CA GLU A 51 6.42 7.42 -9.21
C GLU A 51 6.37 8.77 -8.50
N ASP A 52 5.84 9.81 -9.15
CA ASP A 52 5.65 11.13 -8.56
C ASP A 52 4.71 11.10 -7.36
N LEU A 53 3.61 10.35 -7.46
CA LEU A 53 2.67 10.13 -6.37
C LEU A 53 3.36 9.47 -5.17
N LEU A 54 4.14 8.42 -5.42
CA LEU A 54 4.88 7.72 -4.38
C LEU A 54 5.93 8.62 -3.73
N GLN A 55 6.74 9.30 -4.53
CA GLN A 55 7.80 10.19 -4.05
C GLN A 55 7.22 11.31 -3.19
N THR A 56 6.09 11.91 -3.60
CA THR A 56 5.41 12.94 -2.82
C THR A 56 4.91 12.40 -1.47
N ALA A 57 4.35 11.18 -1.45
CA ALA A 57 3.88 10.55 -0.22
C ALA A 57 5.04 10.21 0.73
N LEU A 58 6.15 9.70 0.19
CA LEU A 58 7.36 9.40 0.95
C LEU A 58 8.01 10.67 1.50
N ALA A 59 8.05 11.77 0.74
CA ALA A 59 8.57 13.06 1.20
C ALA A 59 7.75 13.60 2.39
N LYS A 60 6.41 13.54 2.31
CA LYS A 60 5.53 13.92 3.43
C LYS A 60 5.72 13.03 4.66
N THR A 61 6.01 11.75 4.43
CA THR A 61 6.30 10.81 5.51
C THR A 61 7.63 11.11 6.15
N TYR A 62 8.66 11.39 5.36
CA TYR A 62 9.98 11.76 5.85
C TYR A 62 9.91 12.99 6.77
N VAL A 63 9.20 14.03 6.36
CA VAL A 63 8.98 15.25 7.18
C VAL A 63 8.27 14.93 8.51
N ALA A 64 7.37 13.95 8.51
CA ALA A 64 6.66 13.53 9.71
C ALA A 64 7.37 12.44 10.53
N TRP A 65 8.49 11.89 10.02
CA TRP A 65 9.09 10.65 10.53
C TRP A 65 9.41 10.71 12.02
N GLU A 66 10.07 11.78 12.47
CA GLU A 66 10.44 11.95 13.88
C GLU A 66 9.24 12.20 14.81
N ARG A 67 8.10 12.61 14.26
CA ARG A 67 6.86 12.87 15.02
C ARG A 67 5.97 11.64 15.14
N ILE A 68 6.26 10.56 14.42
CA ILE A 68 5.47 9.33 14.44
C ILE A 68 6.02 8.44 15.56
N GLU A 69 5.39 8.54 16.73
CA GLU A 69 5.78 7.79 17.93
C GLU A 69 5.55 6.27 17.75
N ASP A 70 4.43 5.88 17.14
CA ASP A 70 4.12 4.48 16.84
C ASP A 70 4.56 4.09 15.43
N HIS A 71 5.72 3.44 15.33
CA HIS A 71 6.26 2.94 14.07
C HIS A 71 5.41 1.80 13.45
N ARG A 72 4.53 1.16 14.23
CA ARG A 72 3.58 0.16 13.69
C ARG A 72 2.47 0.84 12.87
N ALA A 73 2.24 2.14 13.10
CA ALA A 73 1.28 2.94 12.35
C ALA A 73 1.88 3.56 11.06
N LEU A 74 3.19 3.45 10.83
CA LEU A 74 3.87 4.06 9.66
C LEU A 74 3.27 3.64 8.34
N ASP A 75 2.96 2.35 8.19
CA ASP A 75 2.31 1.84 6.99
C ASP A 75 0.97 2.54 6.75
N GLY A 76 0.15 2.69 7.79
CA GLY A 76 -1.14 3.38 7.70
C GLY A 76 -0.98 4.87 7.37
N TYR A 77 0.02 5.52 7.96
CA TYR A 77 0.34 6.92 7.69
C TYR A 77 0.73 7.15 6.23
N VAL A 78 1.67 6.35 5.71
CA VAL A 78 2.16 6.47 4.33
C VAL A 78 1.07 6.15 3.33
N ARG A 79 0.27 5.10 3.58
CA ARG A 79 -0.92 4.78 2.79
C ARG A 79 -1.88 5.97 2.74
N ARG A 80 -2.21 6.55 3.90
CA ARG A 80 -3.06 7.75 3.97
C ARG A 80 -2.45 8.94 3.23
N ALA A 81 -1.14 9.15 3.33
CA ALA A 81 -0.44 10.21 2.60
C ALA A 81 -0.51 10.00 1.08
N LEU A 82 -0.39 8.76 0.61
CA LEU A 82 -0.50 8.39 -0.80
C LEU A 82 -1.92 8.64 -1.32
N LEU A 83 -2.94 8.17 -0.62
CA LEU A 83 -4.35 8.38 -0.99
C LEU A 83 -4.77 9.86 -0.95
N ASN A 84 -4.37 10.59 0.09
CA ASN A 84 -4.66 12.02 0.19
C ASN A 84 -3.98 12.81 -0.94
N THR A 85 -2.74 12.45 -1.29
CA THR A 85 -2.01 13.08 -2.40
C THR A 85 -2.71 12.79 -3.72
N ARG A 86 -3.08 11.53 -3.99
CA ARG A 86 -3.82 11.15 -5.20
C ARG A 86 -5.16 11.87 -5.30
N THR A 87 -5.91 11.94 -4.21
CA THR A 87 -7.22 12.59 -4.16
C THR A 87 -7.09 14.10 -4.37
N SER A 88 -6.07 14.72 -3.76
CA SER A 88 -5.77 16.14 -3.96
C SER A 88 -5.43 16.44 -5.42
N GLN A 89 -4.56 15.63 -6.04
CA GLN A 89 -4.23 15.75 -7.46
C GLN A 89 -5.45 15.54 -8.35
N TRP A 90 -6.30 14.53 -8.06
CA TRP A 90 -7.53 14.30 -8.81
C TRP A 90 -8.50 15.47 -8.71
N ARG A 91 -8.72 16.01 -7.51
CA ARG A 91 -9.61 17.17 -7.32
C ARG A 91 -9.10 18.39 -8.08
N LYS A 92 -7.79 18.64 -8.08
CA LYS A 92 -7.18 19.72 -8.89
C LYS A 92 -7.38 19.48 -10.38
N ARG A 93 -7.02 18.30 -10.89
CA ARG A 93 -7.19 17.93 -12.31
C ARG A 93 -8.66 18.00 -12.76
N LYS A 94 -9.63 17.61 -11.91
CA LYS A 94 -11.07 17.70 -12.20
C LYS A 94 -11.60 19.14 -12.25
N VAL A 95 -10.97 20.06 -11.51
CA VAL A 95 -11.29 21.50 -11.58
C VAL A 95 -10.70 22.12 -12.87
N ASP A 96 -9.58 21.58 -13.37
CA ASP A 96 -8.89 22.10 -14.56
C ASP A 96 -9.30 21.45 -15.89
N GLU A 97 -9.68 20.16 -15.97
CA GLU A 97 -10.04 19.52 -17.26
C GLU A 97 -10.74 18.15 -17.13
N PHE A 98 -11.72 17.88 -18.02
CA PHE A 98 -12.31 16.55 -18.22
C PHE A 98 -11.46 15.76 -19.22
N ALA A 99 -10.64 14.83 -18.74
CA ALA A 99 -9.98 13.83 -19.59
C ALA A 99 -10.30 12.41 -19.12
N CYS A 100 -10.87 11.63 -20.04
CA CYS A 100 -11.02 10.18 -19.94
C CYS A 100 -9.69 9.55 -20.38
N ASP A 101 -9.00 8.83 -19.50
CA ASP A 101 -7.73 8.19 -19.86
C ASP A 101 -7.86 6.68 -20.06
N GLU A 102 -7.42 6.28 -21.25
CA GLU A 102 -6.98 4.95 -21.67
C GLU A 102 -5.55 4.71 -21.13
N LEU A 103 -5.21 3.47 -20.80
CA LEU A 103 -4.10 3.16 -19.89
C LEU A 103 -3.25 1.99 -20.40
N PRO A 104 -1.90 2.09 -20.38
CA PRO A 104 -1.02 1.04 -20.90
C PRO A 104 -0.96 -0.20 -20.01
N GLU A 105 -0.73 -1.37 -20.62
CA GLU A 105 -0.50 -2.64 -19.93
C GLU A 105 0.85 -2.63 -19.18
N PRO A 106 0.92 -3.19 -17.95
CA PRO A 106 2.15 -3.24 -17.18
C PRO A 106 3.08 -4.41 -17.62
N ASP A 107 4.36 -4.11 -17.83
CA ASP A 107 5.41 -5.09 -18.08
C ASP A 107 5.68 -6.01 -16.86
N PRO A 108 5.94 -7.31 -17.08
CA PRO A 108 6.28 -8.25 -16.01
C PRO A 108 7.74 -8.08 -15.53
N VAL A 109 7.94 -8.05 -14.22
CA VAL A 109 9.27 -8.01 -13.56
C VAL A 109 9.62 -9.42 -13.06
N PRO A 110 10.80 -10.00 -13.36
CA PRO A 110 11.18 -11.33 -12.88
C PRO A 110 12.04 -11.26 -11.60
N GLY A 111 11.83 -12.20 -10.67
CA GLY A 111 12.70 -12.42 -9.50
C GLY A 111 12.30 -13.68 -8.73
N GLY A 112 13.26 -14.61 -8.56
CA GLY A 112 13.02 -16.01 -8.19
C GLY A 112 13.05 -16.40 -6.70
N ASP A 113 12.94 -17.73 -6.56
CA ASP A 113 12.99 -18.64 -5.40
C ASP A 113 11.67 -18.90 -4.64
N ASP A 114 11.46 -20.16 -4.22
CA ASP A 114 10.19 -20.84 -3.85
C ASP A 114 9.47 -20.41 -2.54
N PRO A 115 9.44 -19.11 -2.27
CA PRO A 115 8.26 -18.24 -2.26
C PRO A 115 7.58 -18.04 -3.62
N ALA A 116 8.15 -18.62 -4.68
CA ALA A 116 7.78 -18.55 -6.08
C ALA A 116 6.32 -18.91 -6.35
N GLU A 117 5.72 -19.95 -5.77
CA GLU A 117 4.30 -20.25 -6.04
C GLU A 117 3.36 -19.18 -5.47
N ARG A 118 3.58 -18.77 -4.22
CA ARG A 118 2.82 -17.67 -3.60
C ARG A 118 3.08 -16.33 -4.28
N GLN A 119 4.30 -16.12 -4.77
CA GLN A 119 4.69 -14.91 -5.49
C GLN A 119 4.09 -14.91 -6.90
N ALA A 120 4.12 -16.03 -7.62
CA ALA A 120 3.49 -16.23 -8.92
C ALA A 120 1.97 -16.06 -8.83
N LEU A 121 1.32 -16.59 -7.78
CA LEU A 121 -0.10 -16.35 -7.53
C LEU A 121 -0.38 -14.86 -7.25
N ARG A 122 0.45 -14.20 -6.44
CA ARG A 122 0.32 -12.75 -6.20
C ARG A 122 0.50 -11.94 -7.48
N ASP A 123 1.45 -12.31 -8.33
CA ASP A 123 1.74 -11.62 -9.58
C ASP A 123 0.67 -11.90 -10.64
N ALA A 124 0.15 -13.12 -10.73
CA ALA A 124 -1.01 -13.46 -11.56
C ALA A 124 -2.27 -12.70 -11.10
N MET A 125 -2.53 -12.65 -9.80
CA MET A 125 -3.61 -11.84 -9.21
C MET A 125 -3.45 -10.37 -9.55
N TRP A 126 -2.23 -9.85 -9.42
CA TRP A 126 -1.94 -8.46 -9.73
C TRP A 126 -2.15 -8.14 -11.21
N ARG A 127 -1.70 -9.02 -12.12
CA ARG A 127 -1.94 -8.88 -13.58
C ARG A 127 -3.42 -8.92 -13.91
N ALA A 128 -4.18 -9.84 -13.32
CA ALA A 128 -5.64 -9.91 -13.49
C ALA A 128 -6.33 -8.63 -12.99
N ILE A 129 -5.91 -8.08 -11.85
CA ILE A 129 -6.41 -6.81 -11.31
C ILE A 129 -6.09 -5.65 -12.27
N MET A 130 -4.92 -5.65 -12.90
CA MET A 130 -4.52 -4.61 -13.84
C MET A 130 -5.39 -4.59 -15.11
N ARG A 131 -5.88 -5.75 -15.55
CA ARG A 131 -6.84 -5.87 -16.66
C ARG A 131 -8.26 -5.38 -16.34
N LEU A 132 -8.58 -5.09 -15.08
CA LEU A 132 -9.86 -4.50 -14.72
C LEU A 132 -9.97 -3.04 -15.21
N PRO A 133 -11.18 -2.55 -15.54
CA PRO A 133 -11.42 -1.13 -15.78
C PRO A 133 -10.90 -0.28 -14.62
N ALA A 134 -10.28 0.86 -14.91
CA ALA A 134 -9.54 1.68 -13.93
C ALA A 134 -10.31 1.96 -12.64
N ARG A 135 -11.61 2.29 -12.73
CA ARG A 135 -12.46 2.53 -11.56
C ARG A 135 -12.67 1.28 -10.70
N GLN A 136 -12.86 0.12 -11.32
CA GLN A 136 -13.03 -1.16 -10.62
C GLN A 136 -11.71 -1.57 -9.95
N ARG A 137 -10.60 -1.45 -10.67
CA ARG A 137 -9.25 -1.71 -10.15
C ARG A 137 -8.95 -0.89 -8.90
N ALA A 138 -9.13 0.43 -8.98
CA ALA A 138 -8.90 1.32 -7.85
C ALA A 138 -9.73 0.91 -6.63
N MET A 139 -11.02 0.59 -6.81
CA MET A 139 -11.87 0.14 -5.71
C MET A 139 -11.40 -1.18 -5.09
N VAL A 140 -10.97 -2.15 -5.90
CA VAL A 140 -10.45 -3.44 -5.41
C VAL A 140 -9.15 -3.24 -4.64
N VAL A 141 -8.20 -2.46 -5.17
CA VAL A 141 -6.93 -2.21 -4.50
C VAL A 141 -7.15 -1.49 -3.17
N LEU A 142 -7.98 -0.45 -3.14
CA LEU A 142 -8.28 0.26 -1.90
C LEU A 142 -8.95 -0.65 -0.86
N ARG A 143 -9.86 -1.53 -1.28
CA ARG A 143 -10.58 -2.43 -0.37
C ARG A 143 -9.73 -3.57 0.17
N TYR A 144 -8.87 -4.17 -0.65
CA TYR A 144 -8.24 -5.45 -0.34
C TYR A 144 -6.72 -5.40 -0.16
N TYR A 145 -6.05 -4.42 -0.77
CA TYR A 145 -4.60 -4.22 -0.59
C TYR A 145 -4.31 -3.13 0.45
N GLU A 146 -5.22 -2.17 0.58
CA GLU A 146 -5.08 -1.04 1.50
C GLU A 146 -5.97 -1.18 2.76
N ASP A 147 -6.80 -2.22 2.83
CA ASP A 147 -7.74 -2.52 3.93
C ASP A 147 -8.76 -1.40 4.24
N LEU A 148 -9.09 -0.55 3.26
CA LEU A 148 -10.10 0.50 3.47
C LEU A 148 -11.50 -0.11 3.55
N SER A 149 -12.37 0.49 4.36
CA SER A 149 -13.80 0.20 4.35
C SER A 149 -14.46 0.67 3.03
N GLU A 150 -15.67 0.20 2.74
CA GLU A 150 -16.43 0.68 1.57
C GLU A 150 -16.74 2.16 1.65
N VAL A 151 -16.99 2.65 2.87
CA VAL A 151 -17.23 4.07 3.18
C VAL A 151 -15.97 4.89 2.90
N GLN A 152 -14.83 4.48 3.45
CA GLN A 152 -13.55 5.15 3.22
C GLN A 152 -13.17 5.14 1.74
N THR A 153 -13.40 4.02 1.05
CA THR A 153 -13.16 3.91 -0.40
C THR A 153 -14.04 4.88 -1.19
N ALA A 154 -15.32 4.99 -0.83
CA ALA A 154 -16.27 5.90 -1.45
C ALA A 154 -15.87 7.37 -1.25
N GLU A 155 -15.45 7.75 -0.04
CA GLU A 155 -14.94 9.08 0.30
C GLU A 155 -13.69 9.43 -0.50
N VAL A 156 -12.71 8.51 -0.58
CA VAL A 156 -11.46 8.71 -1.31
C VAL A 156 -11.71 8.88 -2.82
N LEU A 157 -12.62 8.09 -3.39
CA LEU A 157 -12.90 8.13 -4.83
C LEU A 157 -13.98 9.14 -5.23
N GLY A 158 -14.66 9.78 -4.27
CA GLY A 158 -15.75 10.74 -4.54
C GLY A 158 -16.97 10.10 -5.20
N VAL A 159 -17.33 8.88 -4.81
CA VAL A 159 -18.47 8.11 -5.34
C VAL A 159 -19.39 7.64 -4.20
N SER A 160 -20.54 7.05 -4.54
CA SER A 160 -21.41 6.46 -3.51
C SER A 160 -20.87 5.11 -3.02
N VAL A 161 -21.19 4.74 -1.77
CA VAL A 161 -20.89 3.41 -1.21
C VAL A 161 -21.51 2.29 -2.06
N GLY A 162 -22.72 2.51 -2.60
CA GLY A 162 -23.36 1.55 -3.52
C GLY A 162 -22.59 1.36 -4.83
N THR A 163 -21.98 2.42 -5.35
CA THR A 163 -21.06 2.34 -6.50
C THR A 163 -19.85 1.46 -6.16
N VAL A 164 -19.25 1.63 -4.99
CA VAL A 164 -18.13 0.79 -4.52
C VAL A 164 -18.56 -0.67 -4.44
N LYS A 165 -19.65 -0.98 -3.74
CA LYS A 165 -20.18 -2.36 -3.60
C LYS A 165 -20.41 -3.03 -4.95
N SER A 166 -21.14 -2.36 -5.84
CA SER A 166 -21.50 -2.94 -7.14
C SER A 166 -20.29 -3.09 -8.07
N ALA A 167 -19.33 -2.16 -8.03
CA ALA A 167 -18.12 -2.24 -8.84
C ALA A 167 -17.18 -3.34 -8.33
N VAL A 168 -16.98 -3.44 -7.01
CA VAL A 168 -16.20 -4.51 -6.38
C VAL A 168 -16.80 -5.88 -6.67
N SER A 169 -18.12 -6.03 -6.53
CA SER A 169 -18.80 -7.29 -6.87
C SER A 169 -18.55 -7.71 -8.33
N ARG A 170 -18.70 -6.79 -9.28
CA ARG A 170 -18.41 -7.07 -10.71
C ARG A 170 -16.94 -7.39 -10.94
N ALA A 171 -16.03 -6.67 -10.29
CA ALA A 171 -14.59 -6.89 -10.39
C ALA A 171 -14.20 -8.29 -9.89
N LEU A 172 -14.73 -8.69 -8.72
CA LEU A 172 -14.51 -10.03 -8.18
C LEU A 172 -15.10 -11.13 -9.08
N GLY A 173 -16.23 -10.87 -9.74
CA GLY A 173 -16.76 -11.76 -10.77
C GLY A 173 -15.75 -11.99 -11.90
N LYS A 174 -15.24 -10.90 -12.49
CA LYS A 174 -14.22 -10.98 -13.55
C LYS A 174 -12.94 -11.69 -13.11
N LEU A 175 -12.48 -11.45 -11.89
CA LEU A 175 -11.28 -12.12 -11.35
C LEU A 175 -11.51 -13.63 -11.11
N ARG A 176 -12.74 -14.06 -10.81
CA ARG A 176 -13.07 -15.49 -10.66
C ARG A 176 -13.05 -16.23 -12.00
N ASP A 177 -13.47 -15.54 -13.06
CA ASP A 177 -13.53 -16.10 -14.41
C ASP A 177 -12.20 -15.94 -15.17
N ASP A 178 -11.17 -15.37 -14.54
CA ASP A 178 -9.89 -15.11 -15.17
C ASP A 178 -9.11 -16.42 -15.41
N PRO A 179 -8.79 -16.78 -16.66
CA PRO A 179 -8.14 -18.04 -16.98
C PRO A 179 -6.75 -18.14 -16.35
N GLU A 180 -5.99 -17.04 -16.23
CA GLU A 180 -4.66 -17.06 -15.62
C GLU A 180 -4.72 -17.39 -14.11
N LEU A 181 -5.84 -17.11 -13.45
CA LEU A 181 -6.06 -17.44 -12.04
C LEU A 181 -6.58 -18.87 -11.84
N GLY A 182 -7.11 -19.49 -12.89
CA GLY A 182 -7.51 -20.90 -12.90
C GLY A 182 -6.31 -21.85 -12.89
N PHE A 183 -5.25 -21.53 -13.64
CA PHE A 183 -4.05 -22.37 -13.77
C PHE A 183 -3.16 -22.41 -12.53
N VAL A 184 -3.28 -21.42 -11.62
CA VAL A 184 -2.45 -21.35 -10.39
C VAL A 184 -3.12 -22.03 -9.20
N ARG A 185 -4.34 -22.56 -9.37
CA ARG A 185 -5.10 -23.27 -8.32
C ARG A 185 -4.97 -24.80 -8.38
N SER A 186 -4.34 -25.35 -9.42
CA SER A 186 -4.10 -26.78 -9.64
C SER A 186 -2.67 -27.17 -9.30
#